data_AF-A0A379W8G4-F1
#
_entry.id   AF-A0A379W8G4-F1
#
_cell.length_a   1.000
_cell.length_b   1.000
_cell.length_c   1.000
_cell.angle_alpha   90.00
_cell.angle_beta   90.00
_cell.angle_gamma   90.00
#
_symmetry.space_group_name_H-M   'P 1'
#
loop_
_entity.id
_entity.type
_entity.pdbx_description
1 polymer ?
#
loop_
_entity_poly.entity_id
_entity_poly.type
_entity_poly.pdbx_seq_one_letter_code
_entity_poly.pdbx_strand_id
1 'polypeptide(L)' 'MKAWPALVDERDSVAIKLFDNPLEQQQAMWCGLRRLLLLNIPSPIKYLHEKLPNKAKLGLYFNPYGKVLELIDDCIACG' A
#
# COMPACT_ATOMS: atom_id res chain seq x y z
N MET A 1 -25.17 19.49 13.26
CA MET A 1 -24.20 18.39 13.45
C MET A 1 -23.41 18.25 12.16
N LYS A 2 -22.08 18.34 12.19
CA LYS A 2 -21.22 18.14 11.01
C LYS A 2 -20.46 16.82 11.22
N ALA A 3 -20.56 15.92 10.25
CA ALA A 3 -19.80 14.68 10.22
C ALA A 3 -18.88 14.71 9.01
N TRP A 4 -17.70 14.12 9.14
CA TRP A 4 -16.65 14.12 8.14
C TRP A 4 -16.45 12.69 7.62
N PRO A 5 -16.88 12.36 6.39
CA PRO A 5 -16.72 11.01 5.85
C PRO A 5 -15.26 10.75 5.47
N ALA A 6 -14.75 9.56 5.76
CA ALA A 6 -13.45 9.09 5.28
C ALA A 6 -13.50 7.63 4.84
N LEU A 7 -12.59 7.30 3.92
CA LEU A 7 -12.21 5.92 3.65
C LEU A 7 -11.44 5.37 4.84
N VAL A 8 -11.69 4.12 5.21
CA VAL A 8 -11.01 3.42 6.30
C VAL A 8 -10.45 2.12 5.78
N ASP A 9 -9.17 1.86 6.07
CA ASP A 9 -8.48 0.62 5.76
C ASP A 9 -9.04 -0.53 6.62
N GLU A 10 -9.60 -1.56 5.98
CA GLU A 10 -10.06 -2.81 6.62
C GLU A 10 -9.22 -4.03 6.20
N ARG A 11 -7.99 -3.77 5.75
CA ARG A 11 -6.99 -4.72 5.24
C ARG A 11 -7.37 -5.32 3.89
N ASP A 12 -8.46 -6.07 3.83
CA ASP A 12 -8.89 -6.75 2.60
C ASP A 12 -9.97 -5.96 1.86
N SER A 13 -10.44 -4.86 2.46
CA SER A 13 -11.46 -3.96 1.92
C SER A 13 -11.20 -2.52 2.36
N VAL A 14 -12.01 -1.61 1.81
CA VAL A 14 -12.09 -0.21 2.25
C VAL A 14 -13.55 0.09 2.58
N ALA A 15 -13.78 0.69 3.75
CA ALA A 15 -15.12 1.12 4.19
C ALA A 15 -15.23 2.65 4.22
N ILE A 16 -16.46 3.16 4.23
CA ILE A 16 -16.74 4.57 4.46
C ILE A 16 -17.24 4.72 5.91
N LYS A 17 -16.59 5.55 6.71
CA LYS A 17 -16.99 5.86 8.10
C LYS A 17 -17.10 7.37 8.31
N LEU A 18 -18.01 7.77 9.20
CA LEU A 18 -18.18 9.16 9.61
C LEU A 18 -17.35 9.43 10.86
N PHE A 19 -16.65 10.56 10.85
CA PHE A 19 -15.85 11.05 11.97
C PHE A 19 -16.39 12.38 12.46
N ASP A 20 -16.29 12.61 13.77
CA ASP A 20 -16.68 13.88 14.39
C ASP A 20 -15.51 14.88 14.45
N ASN A 21 -14.28 14.40 14.26
CA ASN A 21 -13.05 15.18 14.27
C ASN A 21 -12.41 15.22 12.86
N PRO A 22 -12.16 16.42 12.29
CA PRO A 22 -11.53 16.54 10.96
C PRO A 22 -10.09 16.00 10.91
N LEU A 23 -9.34 16.03 12.02
CA LEU A 23 -7.98 15.51 12.04
C LEU A 23 -7.95 13.98 11.93
N GLU A 24 -8.84 13.31 12.67
CA GLU A 24 -9.02 11.86 12.59
C GLU A 24 -9.53 11.44 11.21
N GLN A 25 -10.46 12.22 10.65
CA GLN A 25 -10.95 12.00 9.29
C GLN A 25 -9.81 12.03 8.27
N GLN A 26 -8.91 13.01 8.36
CA GLN A 26 -7.81 13.16 7.41
C GLN A 26 -6.82 11.98 7.49
N GLN A 27 -6.49 11.54 8.71
CA GLN A 27 -5.61 10.37 8.92
C GLN A 27 -6.26 9.08 8.39
N ALA A 28 -7.54 8.87 8.69
CA ALA A 28 -8.29 7.73 8.17
C ALA A 28 -8.33 7.75 6.64
N MET A 29 -8.67 8.90 6.05
CA MET A 29 -8.73 9.08 4.60
C MET A 29 -7.41 8.73 3.91
N TRP A 30 -6.27 9.13 4.48
CA TRP A 30 -4.95 8.79 3.93
C TRP A 30 -4.74 7.28 3.85
N CYS A 31 -4.94 6.57 4.97
CA CYS A 31 -4.79 5.12 5.03
C CYS A 31 -5.79 4.39 4.13
N GLY A 32 -7.06 4.81 4.14
CA GLY A 32 -8.12 4.21 3.33
C GLY A 32 -7.91 4.41 1.83
N LEU A 33 -7.46 5.58 1.40
CA LEU A 33 -7.12 5.85 0.00
C LEU A 33 -5.92 4.99 -0.45
N ARG A 34 -4.89 4.90 0.37
CA ARG A 34 -3.73 4.04 0.10
C ARG A 34 -4.15 2.58 -0.06
N ARG A 35 -4.99 2.05 0.83
CA ARG A 35 -5.55 0.70 0.70
C ARG A 35 -6.35 0.53 -0.59
N LEU A 36 -7.21 1.50 -0.92
CA LEU A 36 -8.02 1.45 -2.14
C LEU A 36 -7.15 1.30 -3.38
N LEU A 37 -6.05 2.07 -3.46
CA LEU A 37 -5.09 1.97 -4.55
C LEU A 37 -4.40 0.61 -4.57
N LEU A 38 -3.93 0.11 -3.43
CA LEU A 38 -3.27 -1.20 -3.36
C LEU A 38 -4.18 -2.37 -3.77
N LEU A 39 -5.48 -2.29 -3.48
CA LEU A 39 -6.45 -3.32 -3.88
C LEU A 39 -6.78 -3.28 -5.38
N ASN A 40 -6.71 -2.10 -6.01
CA ASN A 40 -7.12 -1.91 -7.41
C ASN A 40 -5.97 -1.87 -8.41
N ILE A 41 -4.73 -1.62 -7.95
CA ILE A 41 -3.56 -1.59 -8.83
C ILE A 41 -3.00 -3.01 -8.95
N PRO A 42 -2.82 -3.55 -10.17
CA PRO A 42 -2.22 -4.87 -10.36
C PRO A 42 -0.82 -4.92 -9.73
N SER A 43 -0.50 -6.05 -9.11
CA SER A 43 0.68 -6.21 -8.26
C SER A 43 1.94 -5.56 -8.85
N PRO A 44 2.58 -4.62 -8.12
CA PRO A 44 3.82 -4.00 -8.54
C PRO A 44 4.92 -5.04 -8.75
N ILE A 45 4.85 -6.19 -8.07
CA ILE A 45 5.77 -7.31 -8.24
C ILE A 45 5.75 -7.80 -9.67
N LYS A 46 4.58 -8.01 -10.29
CA LYS A 46 4.52 -8.47 -11.68
C LYS A 46 5.17 -7.46 -12.63
N TYR A 47 4.86 -6.18 -12.44
CA TYR A 47 5.46 -5.09 -13.21
C TYR A 47 6.98 -5.00 -13.02
N LEU A 48 7.47 -5.12 -11.78
CA LEU A 48 8.90 -5.15 -11.45
C LEU A 48 9.57 -6.38 -12.06
N HIS A 49 8.96 -7.57 -11.96
CA HIS A 49 9.49 -8.77 -12.62
C HIS A 49 9.60 -8.61 -14.14
N GLU A 50 8.64 -7.94 -14.79
CA GLU A 50 8.68 -7.72 -16.24
C GLU A 50 9.64 -6.60 -16.66
N LYS A 51 9.77 -5.54 -15.86
CA LYS A 51 10.50 -4.30 -16.24
C LYS A 51 11.87 -4.12 -15.59
N LEU A 52 12.19 -4.87 -14.53
CA LEU A 52 13.48 -4.73 -13.84
C LEU A 52 14.61 -5.37 -14.67
N PRO A 53 15.73 -4.66 -14.91
CA PRO A 53 16.88 -5.21 -15.62
C PRO A 53 17.46 -6.46 -14.93
N ASN A 54 17.94 -7.43 -15.69
CA ASN A 54 18.50 -8.68 -15.15
C ASN A 54 19.64 -8.48 -14.15
N LYS A 55 20.45 -7.42 -14.33
CA LYS A 55 21.52 -7.05 -13.39
C LYS A 55 20.97 -6.64 -12.02
N ALA A 56 19.86 -5.90 -11.99
CA ALA A 56 19.19 -5.51 -10.76
C ALA A 56 18.50 -6.71 -10.09
N LYS A 57 17.88 -7.60 -10.87
CA LYS A 57 17.30 -8.86 -10.36
C LYS A 57 18.36 -9.73 -9.68
N LEU A 58 19.54 -9.88 -10.30
CA LEU A 58 20.66 -10.63 -9.72
C LEU A 58 21.18 -9.99 -8.44
N GLY A 59 21.24 -8.66 -8.36
CA GLY A 59 21.61 -7.97 -7.12
C GLY A 59 20.62 -8.21 -5.97
N LEU A 60 19.32 -8.27 -6.28
CA LEU A 60 18.27 -8.54 -5.29
C LEU A 60 18.28 -9.99 -4.77
N TYR A 61 18.77 -10.95 -5.57
CA TYR A 61 18.92 -12.35 -5.14
C TYR A 61 19.89 -12.54 -3.97
N PHE A 62 20.85 -11.63 -3.80
CA PHE A 62 21.85 -11.68 -2.72
C PHE A 62 21.54 -10.69 -1.59
N ASN A 63 20.30 -10.21 -1.47
CA ASN A 63 19.96 -9.23 -0.45
C ASN A 63 19.89 -9.89 0.96
N PRO A 64 20.21 -9.15 2.05
CA PRO A 64 20.27 -9.68 3.42
C PRO A 64 18.91 -9.82 4.12
N TYR A 65 17.83 -9.34 3.52
CA TYR A 65 16.47 -9.24 4.07
C TYR A 65 15.53 -10.39 3.64
N GLY A 66 16.05 -11.48 3.07
CA GLY A 66 15.23 -12.64 2.70
C GLY A 66 14.73 -12.61 1.26
N LYS A 67 13.52 -13.11 1.01
CA LYS A 67 13.02 -13.26 -0.37
C LYS A 67 12.78 -11.88 -0.99
N VAL A 68 13.13 -11.72 -2.27
CA VAL A 68 12.92 -10.47 -3.02
C VAL A 68 11.45 -10.01 -2.99
N LEU A 69 10.50 -10.95 -2.96
CA LEU A 69 9.08 -10.64 -2.85
C LEU A 69 8.73 -9.95 -1.53
N GLU A 70 9.27 -10.44 -0.41
CA GLU A 70 9.06 -9.86 0.92
C GLU A 70 9.67 -8.46 0.99
N LEU A 71 10.86 -8.26 0.41
CA LEU A 71 11.49 -6.93 0.32
C LEU A 71 10.66 -5.94 -0.52
N ILE A 72 10.04 -6.40 -1.61
CA ILE A 72 9.17 -5.56 -2.44
C ILE A 72 7.87 -5.23 -1.68
N ASP A 73 7.27 -6.21 -1.02
CA ASP A 73 6.07 -6.00 -0.20
C ASP A 73 6.36 -5.02 0.94
N ASP A 74 7.51 -5.10 1.60
CA ASP A 74 7.96 -4.13 2.60
C ASP A 74 8.12 -2.74 1.99
N CYS A 75 8.72 -2.62 0.81
CA CYS A 75 8.87 -1.34 0.12
C CYS A 75 7.52 -0.73 -0.28
N ILE A 76 6.53 -1.56 -0.63
CA ILE A 76 5.16 -1.13 -0.91
C ILE A 76 4.46 -0.73 0.39
N ALA A 77 4.69 -1.48 1.47
CA ALA A 77 4.12 -1.26 2.81
C ALA A 77 4.66 0.02 3.48
N CYS A 78 5.89 0.42 3.17
CA CYS A 78 6.55 1.61 3.71
C CYS A 78 5.94 2.89 3.10
N GLY A 79 4.95 3.49 3.77
CA GLY A 79 4.34 4.76 3.38
C GLY A 79 3.17 5.18 4.27
#